data_AF-A0A350NX87-F1
#
_entry.id   AF-A0A350NX87-F1
#
_cell.length_a   1.000
_cell.length_b   1.000
_cell.length_c   1.000
_cell.angle_alpha   90.00
_cell.angle_beta   90.00
_cell.angle_gamma   90.00
#
_symmetry.space_group_name_H-M   'P 1'
#
loop_
_entity.id
_entity.type
_entity.pdbx_description
1 polymer ?
#
loop_
_entity_poly.entity_id
_entity_poly.type
_entity_poly.pdbx_seq_one_letter_code
_entity_poly.pdbx_strand_id
1 'polypeptide(L)'
;MLVFGFYQELAKVHLNHYIETLERNPEIVDLEPSSRAMAWKQLSQPKRLHYYVIRGTWDGFHAFSLKELNALKWAMSLLILLVFFVFDGLFLKTTGHFHRWPWLVVIYGMAGLIMGVFMIAVRGKAGYSVSHEFLAFLQSPLPSFLIVLVPSLLERMRQKEA
;
A
#
# COMPACT_ATOMS: atom_id res chain seq x y z
N MET A 1 -13.52 -1.52 2.02
CA MET A 1 -12.15 -1.19 2.51
C MET A 1 -11.35 -2.43 2.88
N LEU A 2 -11.76 -3.23 3.87
CA LEU A 2 -10.95 -4.38 4.33
C LEU A 2 -10.69 -5.45 3.26
N VAL A 3 -11.72 -5.90 2.53
CA VAL A 3 -11.56 -6.90 1.46
C VAL A 3 -10.65 -6.39 0.36
N PHE A 4 -10.87 -5.15 -0.11
CA PHE A 4 -9.98 -4.51 -1.08
C PHE A 4 -8.55 -4.37 -0.53
N GLY A 5 -8.42 -3.96 0.73
CA GLY A 5 -7.16 -3.86 1.47
C GLY A 5 -6.38 -5.18 1.52
N PHE A 6 -7.08 -6.31 1.63
CA PHE A 6 -6.45 -7.62 1.56
C PHE A 6 -5.91 -7.94 0.15
N TYR A 7 -6.73 -7.77 -0.89
CA TYR A 7 -6.31 -8.08 -2.26
C TYR A 7 -5.21 -7.14 -2.77
N GLN A 8 -5.25 -5.86 -2.42
CA GLN A 8 -4.17 -4.93 -2.79
C GLN A 8 -2.85 -5.28 -2.10
N GLU A 9 -2.89 -5.75 -0.85
CA GLU A 9 -1.68 -6.16 -0.13
C GLU A 9 -1.08 -7.39 -0.81
N LEU A 10 -1.91 -8.38 -1.14
CA LEU A 10 -1.49 -9.56 -1.88
C LEU A 10 -0.83 -9.18 -3.22
N ALA A 11 -1.43 -8.26 -3.97
CA ALA A 11 -0.90 -7.76 -5.24
C ALA A 11 0.49 -7.09 -5.07
N LYS A 12 0.63 -6.19 -4.09
CA LYS A 12 1.92 -5.55 -3.74
C LYS A 12 2.98 -6.58 -3.39
N VAL A 13 2.62 -7.59 -2.60
CA VAL A 13 3.57 -8.61 -2.17
C VAL A 13 4.03 -9.48 -3.35
N HIS A 14 3.12 -9.91 -4.23
CA HIS A 14 3.50 -10.65 -5.45
C HIS A 14 4.44 -9.83 -6.34
N LEU A 15 4.10 -8.56 -6.60
CA LEU A 15 4.91 -7.68 -7.44
C LEU A 15 6.30 -7.44 -6.82
N ASN A 16 6.37 -7.14 -5.53
CA ASN A 16 7.63 -6.93 -4.82
C ASN A 16 8.49 -8.20 -4.79
N HIS A 17 7.88 -9.37 -4.55
CA HIS A 17 8.59 -10.65 -4.59
C HIS A 17 9.19 -10.90 -5.98
N TYR A 18 8.40 -10.65 -7.02
CA TYR A 18 8.85 -10.83 -8.40
C TYR A 18 10.01 -9.91 -8.75
N ILE A 19 9.92 -8.61 -8.43
CA ILE A 19 11.01 -7.63 -8.64
C ILE A 19 12.26 -8.06 -7.86
N GLU A 20 12.13 -8.41 -6.58
CA GLU A 20 13.24 -8.81 -5.73
C GLU A 20 13.95 -10.07 -6.25
N THR A 21 13.21 -11.05 -6.75
CA THR A 21 13.81 -12.25 -7.36
C THR A 21 14.52 -11.90 -8.67
N LEU A 22 13.98 -11.01 -9.50
CA LEU A 22 14.67 -10.54 -10.72
C LEU A 22 15.97 -9.79 -10.40
N GLU A 23 15.96 -8.91 -9.39
CA GLU A 23 17.16 -8.19 -8.96
C GLU A 23 18.26 -9.11 -8.42
N ARG A 24 17.88 -10.24 -7.80
CA ARG A 24 18.81 -11.25 -7.29
C ARG A 24 19.34 -12.21 -8.36
N ASN A 25 18.63 -12.36 -9.47
CA ASN A 25 18.93 -13.31 -10.55
C ASN A 25 18.99 -12.53 -11.88
N PRO A 26 20.02 -11.69 -12.08
CA PRO A 26 20.12 -10.83 -13.25
C PRO A 26 20.12 -11.62 -14.57
N GLU A 27 20.53 -12.88 -14.56
CA GLU A 27 20.58 -13.78 -15.72
C GLU A 27 19.21 -14.08 -16.33
N ILE A 28 18.12 -13.91 -15.58
CA ILE A 28 16.76 -14.13 -16.09
C ILE A 28 16.03 -12.84 -16.49
N VAL A 29 16.61 -11.67 -16.23
CA VAL A 29 15.98 -10.35 -16.44
C VAL A 29 15.76 -10.03 -17.90
N ASP A 30 16.68 -10.46 -18.78
CA ASP A 30 16.63 -10.18 -20.22
C ASP A 30 16.07 -11.34 -21.03
N LEU A 31 15.62 -12.42 -20.38
CA LEU A 31 14.95 -13.51 -21.06
C LEU A 31 13.61 -13.08 -21.62
N GLU A 32 13.26 -13.61 -22.79
CA GLU A 32 11.91 -13.56 -23.36
C GLU A 32 10.86 -14.03 -22.32
N PRO A 33 9.63 -13.48 -22.33
CA PRO A 33 8.63 -13.73 -21.29
C PRO A 33 8.35 -15.22 -21.01
N SER A 34 8.31 -16.05 -22.06
CA SER A 34 8.08 -17.50 -21.95
C SER A 34 9.26 -18.23 -21.29
N SER A 35 10.48 -17.89 -21.69
CA SER A 35 11.72 -18.42 -21.11
C SER A 35 11.88 -17.98 -19.65
N ARG A 36 11.52 -16.73 -19.34
CA ARG A 36 11.51 -16.20 -17.98
C ARG A 36 10.49 -16.90 -17.09
N ALA A 37 9.30 -17.20 -17.61
CA ALA A 37 8.28 -17.95 -16.88
C ALA A 37 8.75 -19.38 -16.57
N MET A 38 9.45 -20.04 -17.50
CA MET A 38 10.05 -21.35 -17.26
C MET A 38 11.16 -21.29 -16.21
N ALA A 39 12.08 -20.32 -16.32
CA ALA A 39 13.15 -20.13 -15.36
C ALA A 39 12.61 -19.81 -13.95
N TRP A 40 11.56 -18.98 -13.86
CA TRP A 40 10.87 -18.67 -12.60
C TRP A 40 10.37 -19.93 -11.89
N LYS A 41 9.74 -20.86 -12.62
CA LYS A 41 9.25 -22.13 -12.06
C LYS A 41 10.39 -23.01 -11.54
N GLN A 42 11.55 -22.97 -12.18
CA GLN A 42 12.73 -23.76 -11.78
C GLN A 42 13.42 -23.19 -10.53
N LEU A 43 13.40 -21.87 -10.35
CA LEU A 43 14.05 -21.19 -9.23
C LEU A 43 13.40 -21.45 -7.86
N SER A 44 12.18 -22.01 -7.81
CA SER A 44 11.44 -22.43 -6.61
C SER A 44 11.67 -21.52 -5.39
N GLN A 45 11.13 -20.30 -5.42
CA GLN A 45 11.31 -19.31 -4.34
C GLN A 45 10.00 -19.03 -3.60
N PRO A 46 9.59 -19.88 -2.65
CA PRO A 46 8.44 -19.57 -1.81
C PRO A 46 8.79 -18.43 -0.84
N LYS A 47 8.10 -17.30 -0.93
CA LYS A 47 8.21 -16.22 0.07
C LYS A 47 7.19 -16.47 1.18
N ARG A 48 7.67 -16.66 2.40
CA ARG A 48 6.82 -16.74 3.60
C ARG A 48 6.66 -15.36 4.21
N LEU A 49 5.43 -14.87 4.30
CA LEU A 49 5.09 -13.70 5.11
C LEU A 49 4.11 -14.13 6.19
N HIS A 50 4.56 -14.12 7.45
CA HIS A 50 3.78 -14.50 8.63
C HIS A 50 2.95 -15.79 8.44
N TYR A 51 1.71 -15.67 7.95
CA TYR A 51 0.76 -16.77 7.74
C TYR A 51 0.60 -17.24 6.28
N TYR A 52 1.20 -16.54 5.31
CA TYR A 52 1.07 -16.81 3.87
C TYR A 52 2.37 -17.34 3.27
N VAL A 53 2.23 -18.32 2.38
CA VAL A 53 3.34 -18.81 1.54
C VAL A 53 3.01 -18.50 0.09
N ILE A 54 3.70 -17.53 -0.48
CA ILE A 54 3.58 -17.18 -1.89
C ILE A 54 4.49 -18.12 -2.67
N ARG A 55 3.87 -19.02 -3.44
CA ARG A 55 4.56 -20.04 -4.24
C ARG A 55 4.67 -19.69 -5.72
N GLY A 56 4.14 -18.54 -6.13
CA GLY A 56 4.04 -18.16 -7.53
C GLY A 56 3.98 -16.65 -7.74
N THR A 57 4.06 -16.27 -9.00
CA THR A 57 3.88 -14.90 -9.48
C THR A 57 2.65 -14.84 -10.38
N TRP A 58 2.25 -13.65 -10.80
CA TRP A 58 1.22 -13.48 -11.83
C TRP A 58 1.85 -13.56 -13.21
N ASP A 59 1.26 -14.36 -14.10
CA ASP A 59 1.84 -14.66 -15.43
C ASP A 59 2.12 -13.39 -16.25
N GLY A 60 1.28 -12.36 -16.10
CA GLY A 60 1.44 -11.07 -16.77
C GLY A 60 2.74 -10.33 -16.40
N PHE A 61 3.34 -10.58 -15.23
CA PHE A 61 4.57 -9.91 -14.82
C PHE A 61 5.80 -10.33 -15.66
N HIS A 62 5.74 -11.48 -16.32
CA HIS A 62 6.82 -11.94 -17.20
C HIS A 62 6.97 -11.08 -18.46
N ALA A 63 5.91 -10.39 -18.88
CA ALA A 63 5.93 -9.54 -20.08
C ALA A 63 6.59 -8.17 -19.87
N PHE A 64 6.85 -7.77 -18.62
CA PHE A 64 7.37 -6.45 -18.29
C PHE A 64 8.88 -6.50 -18.00
N SER A 65 9.57 -5.44 -18.40
CA SER A 65 10.95 -5.17 -17.99
C SER A 65 11.01 -4.76 -16.51
N LEU A 66 12.21 -4.83 -15.90
CA LEU A 66 12.41 -4.43 -14.50
C LEU A 66 12.04 -2.96 -14.26
N LYS A 67 12.28 -2.09 -15.25
CA LYS A 67 11.90 -0.67 -15.19
C LYS A 67 10.39 -0.49 -15.19
N GLU A 68 9.67 -1.22 -16.04
CA GLU A 68 8.21 -1.19 -16.11
C GLU A 68 7.56 -1.77 -14.86
N LEU A 69 8.10 -2.85 -14.29
CA LEU A 69 7.63 -3.42 -13.02
C LEU A 69 7.80 -2.44 -11.86
N ASN A 70 8.93 -1.74 -11.81
CA ASN A 70 9.15 -0.68 -10.81
C ASN A 70 8.19 0.49 -11.01
N ALA A 71 7.95 0.92 -12.26
CA ALA A 71 6.94 1.93 -12.55
C ALA A 71 5.53 1.46 -12.14
N LEU A 72 5.18 0.21 -12.43
CA LEU A 72 3.91 -0.41 -12.06
C LEU A 72 3.73 -0.44 -10.53
N LYS A 73 4.78 -0.74 -9.77
CA LYS A 73 4.78 -0.71 -8.29
C LYS A 73 4.40 0.67 -7.76
N TRP A 74 5.01 1.72 -8.28
CA TRP A 74 4.70 3.09 -7.87
C TRP A 74 3.31 3.53 -8.33
N ALA A 75 2.94 3.24 -9.58
CA ALA A 75 1.62 3.56 -10.14
C ALA A 75 0.49 2.87 -9.36
N MET A 76 0.66 1.58 -9.02
CA MET A 76 -0.28 0.82 -8.21
C MET A 76 -0.39 1.41 -6.81
N SER A 77 0.72 1.79 -6.18
CA SER A 77 0.70 2.40 -4.84
C SER A 77 -0.08 3.73 -4.84
N LEU A 78 0.10 4.56 -5.87
CA LEU A 78 -0.64 5.81 -6.05
C LEU A 78 -2.14 5.54 -6.30
N LEU A 79 -2.47 4.59 -7.16
CA LEU A 79 -3.85 4.22 -7.45
C LEU A 79 -4.58 3.70 -6.21
N ILE A 80 -3.94 2.81 -5.44
CA ILE A 80 -4.49 2.29 -4.18
C ILE A 80 -4.76 3.45 -3.22
N LEU A 81 -3.81 4.37 -3.06
CA LEU A 81 -3.97 5.54 -2.21
C LEU A 81 -5.21 6.38 -2.59
N LEU A 82 -5.41 6.62 -3.89
CA LEU A 82 -6.60 7.33 -4.39
C LEU A 82 -7.90 6.58 -4.11
N VAL A 83 -7.92 5.26 -4.30
CA VAL A 83 -9.08 4.42 -3.99
C VAL A 83 -9.42 4.46 -2.50
N PHE A 84 -8.42 4.42 -1.63
CA PHE A 84 -8.63 4.56 -0.18
C PHE A 84 -9.17 5.93 0.21
N PHE A 85 -8.67 7.01 -0.41
CA PHE A 85 -9.21 8.35 -0.21
C PHE A 85 -10.69 8.43 -0.59
N VAL A 86 -11.08 7.82 -1.71
CA VAL A 86 -12.50 7.74 -2.11
C VAL A 86 -13.30 6.92 -1.11
N PHE A 87 -12.78 5.78 -0.65
CA PHE A 87 -13.47 4.97 0.35
C PHE A 87 -13.63 5.68 1.70
N ASP A 88 -12.65 6.46 2.14
CA ASP A 88 -12.75 7.28 3.34
C ASP A 88 -13.83 8.35 3.18
N GLY A 89 -13.88 9.02 2.03
CA GLY A 89 -14.94 9.99 1.72
C GLY A 89 -16.33 9.34 1.69
N LEU A 90 -16.45 8.16 1.10
CA LEU A 90 -17.68 7.37 1.12
C LEU A 90 -18.06 6.94 2.55
N PHE A 91 -17.09 6.56 3.38
CA PHE A 91 -17.33 6.23 4.78
C PHE A 91 -17.91 7.42 5.55
N LEU A 92 -17.32 8.61 5.41
CA LEU A 92 -17.85 9.85 6.00
C LEU A 92 -19.26 10.15 5.51
N LYS A 93 -19.54 9.92 4.22
CA LYS A 93 -20.89 10.07 3.65
C LYS A 93 -21.89 9.09 4.28
N THR A 94 -21.53 7.80 4.37
CA THR A 94 -22.41 6.75 4.92
C THR A 94 -22.68 6.91 6.41
N THR A 95 -21.75 7.48 7.15
CA THR A 95 -21.88 7.73 8.59
C THR A 95 -22.54 9.07 8.92
N GLY A 96 -22.94 9.87 7.92
CA GLY A 96 -23.57 11.18 8.13
C GLY A 96 -22.60 12.30 8.52
N HIS A 97 -21.29 12.05 8.54
CA HIS A 97 -20.25 13.00 8.94
C HIS A 97 -19.52 13.62 7.74
N PHE A 98 -20.16 13.70 6.57
CA PHE A 98 -19.52 14.18 5.34
C PHE A 98 -18.98 15.62 5.48
N HIS A 99 -19.59 16.44 6.33
CA HIS A 99 -19.10 17.80 6.64
C HIS A 99 -17.64 17.82 7.17
N ARG A 100 -17.12 16.69 7.67
CA ARG A 100 -15.74 16.54 8.17
C ARG A 100 -14.73 16.20 7.06
N TRP A 101 -15.13 16.14 5.80
CA TRP A 101 -14.22 15.86 4.67
C TRP A 101 -12.98 16.78 4.58
N PRO A 102 -12.97 18.05 5.03
CA PRO A 102 -11.75 18.85 5.02
C PRO A 102 -10.66 18.26 5.92
N TRP A 103 -11.04 17.62 7.03
CA TRP A 103 -10.09 16.91 7.91
C TRP A 103 -9.45 15.71 7.22
N LEU A 104 -10.16 15.07 6.30
CA LEU A 104 -9.59 13.99 5.50
C LEU A 104 -8.46 14.52 4.60
N VAL A 105 -8.68 15.66 3.96
CA VAL A 105 -7.65 16.34 3.15
C VAL A 105 -6.45 16.73 4.01
N VAL A 106 -6.69 17.25 5.21
CA VAL A 106 -5.61 17.62 6.15
C VAL A 106 -4.79 16.39 6.56
N ILE A 107 -5.44 15.28 6.93
CA ILE A 107 -4.74 14.04 7.31
C ILE A 107 -3.89 13.51 6.15
N TYR A 108 -4.47 13.40 4.95
CA TYR A 108 -3.76 12.92 3.77
C TYR A 108 -2.61 13.84 3.37
N GLY A 109 -2.84 15.16 3.39
CA GLY A 109 -1.83 16.16 3.08
C GLY A 109 -0.67 16.14 4.08
N MET A 110 -0.96 16.08 5.38
CA MET A 110 0.05 16.05 6.43
C MET A 110 0.85 14.73 6.41
N ALA A 111 0.18 13.58 6.30
CA ALA A 111 0.87 12.30 6.19
C ALA A 111 1.72 12.21 4.91
N GLY A 112 1.21 12.72 3.78
CA GLY A 112 1.95 12.82 2.52
C GLY A 112 3.17 13.73 2.62
N LEU A 113 3.04 14.88 3.30
CA LEU A 113 4.15 15.79 3.57
C LEU A 113 5.23 15.12 4.43
N ILE A 114 4.84 14.50 5.55
CA ILE A 114 5.78 13.78 6.44
C ILE A 114 6.49 12.67 5.66
N MET A 115 5.74 11.88 4.90
CA MET A 115 6.28 10.82 4.06
C MET A 115 7.32 11.35 3.06
N GLY A 116 7.02 12.46 2.38
CA GLY A 116 7.94 13.10 1.42
C GLY A 116 9.18 13.68 2.08
N VAL A 117 9.01 14.37 3.21
CA VAL A 117 10.12 14.92 4.00
C VAL A 117 11.06 13.80 4.46
N PHE A 118 10.53 12.72 5.03
CA PHE A 118 11.35 11.61 5.50
C PHE A 118 12.05 10.86 4.37
N MET A 119 11.41 10.72 3.21
CA MET A 119 12.02 10.09 2.04
C MET A 119 13.21 10.89 1.50
N ILE A 120 13.18 12.23 1.62
CA ILE A 120 14.26 13.12 1.17
C ILE A 120 15.34 13.30 2.25
N ALA A 121 14.93 13.56 3.49
CA ALA A 121 15.81 13.94 4.58
C ALA A 121 16.50 12.74 5.24
N VAL A 122 15.85 11.58 5.31
CA VAL A 122 16.38 10.38 5.97
C VAL A 122 16.69 9.32 4.92
N ARG A 123 17.96 9.26 4.50
CA ARG A 123 18.41 8.26 3.51
C ARG A 123 18.45 6.85 4.12
N GLY A 124 18.12 5.86 3.30
CA GLY A 124 18.22 4.45 3.65
C GLY A 124 16.95 3.86 4.26
N LYS A 125 17.11 2.73 4.97
CA LYS A 125 15.99 1.90 5.45
C LYS A 125 15.08 2.62 6.45
N ALA A 126 15.62 3.54 7.25
CA ALA A 126 14.85 4.26 8.27
C ALA A 126 13.80 5.19 7.64
N GLY A 127 14.20 6.04 6.68
CA GLY A 127 13.27 6.93 5.99
C GLY A 127 12.22 6.14 5.20
N TYR A 128 12.65 5.08 4.51
CA TYR A 128 11.74 4.18 3.80
C TYR A 128 10.71 3.53 4.74
N SER A 129 11.14 3.05 5.91
CA SER A 129 10.23 2.42 6.88
C SER A 129 9.16 3.39 7.36
N VAL A 130 9.55 4.63 7.71
CA VAL A 130 8.59 5.64 8.17
C VAL A 130 7.59 5.98 7.05
N SER A 131 8.09 6.24 5.84
CA SER A 131 7.24 6.49 4.67
C SER A 131 6.26 5.34 4.42
N HIS A 132 6.71 4.09 4.58
CA HIS A 132 5.89 2.90 4.44
C HIS A 132 4.77 2.83 5.49
N GLU A 133 5.06 3.13 6.76
CA GLU A 133 4.05 3.13 7.83
C GLU A 133 2.96 4.20 7.58
N PHE A 134 3.34 5.41 7.17
CA PHE A 134 2.37 6.45 6.82
C PHE A 134 1.54 6.08 5.60
N LEU A 135 2.14 5.45 4.59
CA LEU A 135 1.41 4.95 3.44
C LEU A 135 0.43 3.84 3.85
N ALA A 136 0.85 2.92 4.72
CA ALA A 136 -0.02 1.85 5.24
C ALA A 136 -1.18 2.44 6.06
N PHE A 137 -0.93 3.47 6.88
CA PHE A 137 -1.96 4.20 7.59
C PHE A 137 -2.99 4.83 6.65
N LEU A 138 -2.56 5.51 5.58
CA LEU A 138 -3.46 6.09 4.59
C LEU A 138 -4.21 5.03 3.76
N GLN A 139 -3.61 3.85 3.54
CA GLN A 139 -4.23 2.71 2.86
C GLN A 139 -5.01 1.80 3.82
N SER A 140 -5.59 2.37 4.89
CA SER A 140 -6.36 1.66 5.90
C SER A 140 -7.66 2.42 6.20
N PRO A 141 -8.63 1.83 6.94
CA PRO A 141 -9.81 2.57 7.39
C PRO A 141 -9.53 3.55 8.55
N LEU A 142 -8.29 3.63 9.05
CA LEU A 142 -7.94 4.44 10.21
C LEU A 142 -8.18 5.95 10.01
N PRO A 143 -7.86 6.58 8.87
CA PRO A 143 -8.06 8.02 8.69
C PRO A 143 -9.52 8.44 8.91
N SER A 144 -10.46 7.76 8.25
CA SER A 144 -11.89 8.04 8.39
C SER A 144 -12.43 7.62 9.76
N PHE A 145 -11.94 6.53 10.34
CA PHE A 145 -12.30 6.14 11.71
C PHE A 145 -11.87 7.18 12.73
N LEU A 146 -10.67 7.74 12.62
CA LEU A 146 -10.20 8.80 13.54
C LEU A 146 -11.09 10.05 13.44
N ILE A 147 -11.47 10.46 12.23
CA ILE A 147 -12.34 11.62 12.01
C ILE A 147 -13.74 11.44 12.63
N VAL A 148 -14.26 10.22 12.62
CA VAL A 148 -15.59 9.93 13.16
C VAL A 148 -15.52 9.65 14.67
N LEU A 149 -14.70 8.68 15.09
CA LEU A 149 -14.69 8.16 16.45
C LEU A 149 -14.09 9.11 17.47
N VAL A 150 -12.98 9.78 17.18
CA VAL A 150 -12.30 10.62 18.19
C VAL A 150 -13.21 11.76 18.66
N PRO A 151 -13.83 12.57 17.79
CA PRO A 151 -14.74 13.61 18.24
C PRO A 151 -15.97 13.03 18.96
N SER A 152 -16.54 11.94 18.44
CA SER A 152 -17.74 11.33 19.04
C SER A 152 -17.49 10.73 20.42
N LEU A 153 -16.29 10.20 20.70
CA LEU A 153 -15.91 9.72 22.02
C LEU A 153 -15.68 10.90 22.98
N LEU A 154 -15.00 11.96 22.53
CA LEU A 154 -14.78 13.17 23.33
C LEU A 154 -16.10 13.85 23.71
N GLU A 155 -17.04 13.96 22.78
CA GLU A 155 -18.39 14.50 23.03
C GLU A 155 -19.13 13.69 24.10
N ARG A 156 -19.07 12.35 24.02
CA ARG A 156 -19.71 11.45 25.00
C ARG A 156 -19.06 11.51 26.38
N MET A 157 -17.74 11.67 26.45
CA MET A 157 -17.03 11.83 27.72
C MET A 157 -17.44 13.14 28.40
N ARG A 158 -17.47 14.25 27.63
CA ARG A 158 -17.87 15.55 28.16
C ARG A 158 -19.33 15.60 28.62
N GLN A 159 -20.22 14.83 27.99
CA GLN A 159 -21.62 14.68 28.44
C GLN A 159 -21.78 13.87 29.73
N LYS A 160 -20.80 13.04 30.11
CA LYS A 160 -20.84 12.30 31.39
C LYS A 160 -20.32 13.14 32.56
N GLU A 161 -19.60 14.22 32.29
CA GLU A 161 -19.02 15.13 33.29
C GLU A 161 -19.93 16.34 33.59
N ALA A 162 -21.00 16.53 32.83
CA ALA A 162 -22.01 17.57 33.00
C ALA A 162 -23.29 17.02 33.61
#